data_AF-A0A0U4WKN9-F1
#
_entry.id   AF-A0A0U4WKN9-F1
#
_cell.length_a   1.000
_cell.length_b   1.000
_cell.length_c   1.000
_cell.angle_alpha   90.00
_cell.angle_beta   90.00
_cell.angle_gamma   90.00
#
_symmetry.space_group_name_H-M   'P 1'
#
loop_
_entity.id
_entity.type
_entity.pdbx_description
1 polymer ?
#
loop_
_entity_poly.entity_id
_entity_poly.type
_entity_poly.pdbx_seq_one_letter_code
_entity_poly.pdbx_strand_id
1 'polypeptide(L)'
;MSQPLWRALSRPRTLLAFAAALLLATAWGSLVQTQYNLAALQGLGQPIDSATRWRTSVQDLLGFGPVYAAIVLAAWLPAFAVAFWFGRRSGAHRGWLLPLASSVSVIVAIRLIDAFAPMPVLIYATRTLEGLLAMAMGGLLGGLLFSWLAHPRIQR
;
A
#
# COMPACT_ATOMS: atom_id res chain seq x y z
N MET A 1 34.59 -2.87 7.59
CA MET A 1 33.61 -3.92 7.94
C MET A 1 32.21 -3.34 7.79
N SER A 2 31.52 -3.67 6.69
CA SER A 2 30.14 -3.24 6.45
C SER A 2 29.23 -3.81 7.54
N GLN A 3 28.61 -2.95 8.34
CA GLN A 3 27.57 -3.35 9.28
C GLN A 3 26.51 -4.19 8.55
N PRO A 4 26.08 -5.34 9.12
CA PRO A 4 25.16 -6.20 8.42
C PRO A 4 23.77 -5.54 8.34
N LEU A 5 23.14 -5.59 7.17
CA LEU A 5 21.87 -4.91 6.85
C LEU A 5 20.75 -5.15 7.89
N TRP A 6 20.73 -6.32 8.53
CA TRP A 6 19.73 -6.67 9.55
C TRP A 6 19.77 -5.78 10.79
N ARG A 7 20.95 -5.24 11.18
CA ARG A 7 21.07 -4.32 12.34
C ARG A 7 20.53 -2.92 12.06
N ALA A 8 20.53 -2.49 10.80
CA ALA A 8 19.95 -1.21 10.42
C ALA A 8 18.42 -1.30 10.30
N LEU A 9 17.92 -2.47 9.87
CA LEU A 9 16.49 -2.78 9.78
C LEU A 9 15.84 -2.99 11.15
N SER A 10 16.57 -3.52 12.13
CA SER A 10 16.06 -3.75 13.49
C SER A 10 16.03 -2.51 14.39
N ARG A 11 16.41 -1.33 13.89
CA ARG A 11 16.31 -0.09 14.67
C ARG A 11 14.83 0.22 14.93
N PRO A 12 14.46 0.56 16.18
CA PRO A 12 13.05 0.78 16.53
C PRO A 12 12.41 1.87 15.67
N ARG A 13 13.18 2.92 15.32
CA ARG A 13 12.72 3.97 14.40
C ARG A 13 12.37 3.45 13.00
N THR A 14 13.18 2.55 12.43
CA THR A 14 12.93 1.98 11.11
C THR A 14 11.68 1.10 11.13
N LEU A 15 11.52 0.30 12.19
CA LEU A 15 10.33 -0.54 12.39
C LEU A 15 9.06 0.30 12.55
N LEU A 16 9.11 1.37 13.35
CA LEU A 16 7.99 2.30 13.53
C LEU A 16 7.66 3.04 12.23
N ALA A 17 8.67 3.48 11.46
CA ALA A 17 8.47 4.08 10.15
C ALA A 17 7.78 3.12 9.18
N PHE A 18 8.21 1.85 9.17
CA PHE A 18 7.62 0.81 8.34
C PHE A 18 6.17 0.52 8.74
N ALA A 19 5.91 0.36 10.05
CA ALA A 19 4.56 0.14 10.56
C ALA A 19 3.62 1.30 10.21
N ALA A 20 4.07 2.55 10.38
CA ALA A 20 3.28 3.72 10.01
C ALA A 20 2.97 3.78 8.51
N ALA A 21 3.97 3.46 7.67
CA ALA A 21 3.78 3.39 6.22
C ALA A 21 2.82 2.28 5.79
N LEU A 22 2.94 1.09 6.40
CA LEU A 22 2.04 -0.03 6.15
C LEU A 22 0.60 0.34 6.55
N LEU A 23 0.41 0.90 7.74
CA LEU A 23 -0.90 1.35 8.21
C LEU A 23 -1.52 2.40 7.28
N LEU A 24 -0.74 3.36 6.81
CA LEU A 24 -1.21 4.36 5.85
C LEU A 24 -1.66 3.72 4.53
N ALA A 25 -0.82 2.87 3.94
CA ALA A 25 -1.14 2.19 2.68
C ALA A 25 -2.38 1.30 2.84
N THR A 26 -2.49 0.58 3.96
CA THR A 26 -3.63 -0.26 4.29
C THR A 26 -4.91 0.56 4.43
N ALA A 27 -4.88 1.63 5.23
CA ALA A 27 -6.04 2.49 5.44
C ALA A 27 -6.50 3.11 4.12
N TRP A 28 -5.56 3.59 3.31
CA TRP A 28 -5.85 4.14 1.99
C TRP A 28 -6.54 3.13 1.08
N GLY A 29 -5.95 1.95 0.89
CA GLY A 29 -6.52 0.95 -0.02
C GLY A 29 -7.86 0.40 0.48
N SER A 30 -8.04 0.24 1.80
CA SER A 30 -9.34 -0.13 2.37
C SER A 30 -10.40 0.92 2.08
N LEU A 31 -10.11 2.20 2.34
CA LEU A 31 -11.04 3.29 2.08
C LEU A 31 -11.38 3.44 0.60
N VAL A 32 -10.39 3.39 -0.29
CA VAL A 32 -10.61 3.42 -1.75
C VAL A 32 -11.54 2.28 -2.15
N GLN A 33 -11.24 1.06 -1.71
CA GLN A 33 -12.04 -0.11 -2.00
C GLN A 33 -13.49 0.05 -1.51
N THR A 34 -13.70 0.56 -0.29
CA THR A 34 -15.03 0.86 0.24
C THR A 34 -15.77 1.90 -0.62
N GLN A 35 -15.11 2.99 -1.01
CA GLN A 35 -15.79 4.04 -1.79
C GLN A 35 -16.21 3.54 -3.18
N TYR A 36 -15.38 2.73 -3.83
CA TYR A 36 -15.74 2.10 -5.11
C TYR A 36 -16.90 1.10 -4.94
N ASN A 37 -16.89 0.30 -3.87
CA ASN A 37 -17.99 -0.62 -3.54
C ASN A 37 -19.32 0.15 -3.34
N LEU A 38 -19.29 1.20 -2.52
CA LEU A 38 -20.48 1.99 -2.22
C LEU A 38 -20.98 2.77 -3.45
N ALA A 39 -20.08 3.30 -4.29
CA ALA A 39 -20.45 3.95 -5.54
C ALA A 39 -21.14 2.96 -6.51
N ALA A 40 -20.66 1.73 -6.60
CA ALA A 40 -21.30 0.69 -7.41
C ALA A 40 -22.70 0.36 -6.90
N LEU A 41 -22.88 0.22 -5.59
CA LEU A 41 -24.18 -0.03 -4.97
C LEU A 41 -25.15 1.15 -5.17
N GLN A 42 -24.67 2.40 -5.05
CA GLN A 42 -25.48 3.59 -5.38
C GLN A 42 -25.91 3.58 -6.86
N GLY A 43 -25.02 3.19 -7.77
CA GLY A 43 -25.33 3.05 -9.20
C GLY A 43 -26.39 1.99 -9.51
N LEU A 44 -26.59 1.02 -8.62
CA LEU A 44 -27.66 0.02 -8.70
C LEU A 44 -28.98 0.47 -8.06
N GLY A 45 -29.07 1.72 -7.60
CA GLY A 45 -30.28 2.30 -7.00
C GLY A 45 -30.37 2.16 -5.48
N GLN A 46 -29.33 1.68 -4.81
CA GLN A 46 -29.30 1.62 -3.34
C GLN A 46 -29.15 3.04 -2.77
N PRO A 47 -30.05 3.51 -1.89
CA PRO A 47 -29.85 4.77 -1.20
C PRO A 47 -28.71 4.61 -0.18
N ILE A 48 -27.61 5.33 -0.38
CA ILE A 48 -26.49 5.36 0.57
C ILE A 48 -26.29 6.79 1.05
N ASP A 49 -26.68 7.03 2.29
CA ASP A 49 -26.49 8.29 2.99
C ASP A 49 -25.07 8.44 3.55
N SER A 50 -24.75 9.64 4.05
CA SER A 50 -23.43 9.94 4.61
C SER A 50 -23.12 9.10 5.85
N ALA A 51 -24.12 8.80 6.69
CA ALA A 51 -23.96 7.99 7.89
C ALA A 51 -23.59 6.54 7.55
N THR A 52 -24.26 5.93 6.57
CA THR A 52 -23.93 4.57 6.08
C THR A 52 -22.54 4.55 5.47
N ARG A 53 -22.18 5.54 4.63
CA ARG A 53 -20.84 5.65 4.06
C ARG A 53 -19.74 5.65 5.12
N TRP A 54 -19.90 6.45 6.17
CA TRP A 54 -18.95 6.51 7.27
C TRP A 54 -18.88 5.19 8.03
N ARG A 55 -20.04 4.63 8.41
CA ARG A 55 -20.11 3.37 9.16
C ARG A 55 -19.48 2.21 8.41
N THR A 56 -19.78 2.05 7.14
CA THR A 56 -19.19 0.99 6.30
C THR A 56 -17.69 1.18 6.15
N SER A 57 -17.21 2.42 6.02
CA SER A 57 -15.76 2.70 5.95
C SER A 57 -15.02 2.26 7.21
N VAL A 58 -15.60 2.50 8.39
CA VAL A 58 -15.02 2.03 9.66
C VAL A 58 -15.07 0.50 9.76
N GLN A 59 -16.18 -0.11 9.34
CA GLN A 59 -16.34 -1.57 9.35
C GLN A 59 -15.33 -2.25 8.41
N ASP A 60 -15.13 -1.72 7.21
CA ASP A 60 -14.17 -2.24 6.24
C ASP A 60 -12.71 -2.01 6.69
N LEU A 61 -12.41 -0.90 7.35
CA LEU A 61 -11.09 -0.69 7.97
C LEU A 61 -10.76 -1.77 9.01
N LEU A 62 -11.75 -2.23 9.78
CA LEU A 62 -11.56 -3.28 10.80
C LEU A 62 -11.66 -4.69 10.22
N GLY A 63 -12.49 -4.90 9.21
CA GLY A 63 -12.71 -6.21 8.58
C GLY A 63 -11.76 -6.51 7.42
N PHE A 64 -11.79 -5.67 6.38
CA PHE A 64 -10.95 -5.82 5.19
C PHE A 64 -9.52 -5.30 5.42
N GLY A 65 -9.35 -4.26 6.23
CA GLY A 65 -8.05 -3.65 6.51
C GLY A 65 -6.96 -4.66 6.92
N PRO A 66 -7.16 -5.57 7.88
CA PRO A 66 -6.16 -6.58 8.25
C PRO A 66 -5.77 -7.51 7.10
N VAL A 67 -6.73 -7.94 6.29
CA VAL A 67 -6.47 -8.77 5.10
C VAL A 67 -5.65 -7.99 4.08
N TYR A 68 -6.03 -6.74 3.82
CA TYR A 68 -5.29 -5.88 2.90
C TYR A 68 -3.89 -5.54 3.41
N ALA A 69 -3.70 -5.36 4.73
CA ALA A 69 -2.39 -5.20 5.34
C ALA A 69 -1.48 -6.40 5.09
N ALA A 70 -2.00 -7.63 5.21
CA ALA A 70 -1.24 -8.84 4.91
C ALA A 70 -0.83 -8.89 3.44
N ILE A 71 -1.72 -8.50 2.52
CA ILE A 71 -1.42 -8.42 1.08
C ILE A 71 -0.33 -7.38 0.81
N VAL A 72 -0.47 -6.16 1.33
CA VAL A 72 0.52 -5.07 1.15
C VAL A 72 1.87 -5.48 1.73
N LEU A 73 1.88 -6.09 2.92
CA LEU A 73 3.11 -6.58 3.55
C LEU A 73 3.79 -7.64 2.68
N ALA A 74 3.04 -8.64 2.21
CA ALA A 74 3.57 -9.69 1.34
C ALA A 74 4.12 -9.12 0.01
N ALA A 75 3.49 -8.08 -0.53
CA ALA A 75 3.93 -7.38 -1.74
C ALA A 75 5.21 -6.56 -1.52
N TRP A 76 5.28 -5.83 -0.40
CA TRP A 76 6.36 -4.89 -0.11
C TRP A 76 7.67 -5.58 0.26
N LEU A 77 7.64 -6.71 0.96
CA LEU A 77 8.86 -7.43 1.37
C LEU A 77 9.83 -7.73 0.20
N PRO A 78 9.40 -8.43 -0.89
CA PRO A 78 10.27 -8.67 -2.04
C PRO A 78 10.60 -7.38 -2.78
N ALA A 79 9.66 -6.43 -2.89
CA ALA A 79 9.88 -5.16 -3.58
C ALA A 79 10.96 -4.30 -2.90
N PHE A 80 10.98 -4.28 -1.57
CA PHE A 80 11.97 -3.54 -0.78
C PHE A 80 13.33 -4.21 -0.92
N ALA A 81 13.40 -5.55 -0.88
CA ALA A 81 14.65 -6.27 -1.12
C ALA A 81 15.27 -5.91 -2.49
N VAL A 82 14.44 -5.89 -3.54
CA VAL A 82 14.85 -5.48 -4.89
C VAL A 82 15.28 -4.00 -4.90
N ALA A 83 14.47 -3.09 -4.34
CA ALA A 83 14.77 -1.66 -4.30
C ALA A 83 16.09 -1.36 -3.57
N PHE A 84 16.38 -2.05 -2.46
CA PHE A 84 17.64 -1.91 -1.75
C PHE A 84 18.83 -2.44 -2.55
N TRP A 85 18.66 -3.53 -3.30
CA TRP A 85 19.72 -4.06 -4.15
C TRP A 85 20.07 -3.09 -5.29
N PHE A 86 19.07 -2.56 -5.97
CA PHE A 86 19.25 -1.58 -7.05
C PHE A 86 19.72 -0.22 -6.56
N GLY A 87 19.24 0.24 -5.39
CA GLY A 87 19.63 1.51 -4.78
C GLY A 87 21.12 1.63 -4.43
N ARG A 88 21.89 0.53 -4.46
CA ARG A 88 23.36 0.55 -4.35
C ARG A 88 24.06 1.09 -5.61
N ARG A 89 23.37 1.07 -6.76
CA ARG A 89 23.92 1.45 -8.07
C ARG A 89 23.35 2.76 -8.61
N SER A 90 22.22 3.21 -8.07
CA SER A 90 21.48 4.37 -8.57
C SER A 90 21.80 5.62 -7.75
N GLY A 91 22.36 6.65 -8.39
CA GLY A 91 22.62 7.97 -7.80
C GLY A 91 21.35 8.80 -7.58
N ALA A 92 21.12 9.80 -8.44
CA ALA A 92 20.07 10.82 -8.27
C ALA A 92 18.62 10.29 -8.15
N HIS A 93 18.31 9.10 -8.68
CA HIS A 93 16.95 8.52 -8.66
C HIS A 93 16.63 7.72 -7.39
N ARG A 94 17.59 7.61 -6.46
CA ARG A 94 17.47 6.73 -5.28
C ARG A 94 16.29 7.06 -4.37
N GLY A 95 15.88 8.32 -4.31
CA GLY A 95 14.73 8.76 -3.50
C GLY A 95 13.37 8.27 -4.02
N TRP A 96 13.25 7.95 -5.31
CA TRP A 96 11.99 7.53 -5.92
C TRP A 96 11.87 6.02 -6.11
N LEU A 97 12.99 5.29 -6.08
CA LEU A 97 12.99 3.83 -6.28
C LEU A 97 12.08 3.10 -5.29
N LEU A 98 12.13 3.48 -4.01
CA LEU A 98 11.37 2.80 -2.97
C LEU A 98 9.86 3.11 -3.06
N PRO A 99 9.41 4.39 -3.15
CA PRO A 99 8.02 4.70 -3.42
C PRO A 99 7.43 4.03 -4.66
N LEU A 100 8.18 4.02 -5.77
CA LEU A 100 7.73 3.40 -7.02
C LEU A 100 7.68 1.87 -6.89
N ALA A 101 8.67 1.25 -6.25
CA ALA A 101 8.65 -0.18 -5.97
C ALA A 101 7.44 -0.57 -5.08
N SER A 102 7.14 0.22 -4.04
CA SER A 102 5.94 0.03 -3.21
C SER A 102 4.67 0.05 -4.04
N SER A 103 4.52 1.05 -4.91
CA SER A 103 3.34 1.22 -5.77
C SER A 103 3.20 0.08 -6.80
N VAL A 104 4.28 -0.25 -7.52
CA VAL A 104 4.29 -1.33 -8.52
C VAL A 104 4.02 -2.69 -7.87
N SER A 105 4.58 -2.95 -6.68
CA SER A 105 4.35 -4.23 -5.99
C SER A 105 2.89 -4.44 -5.60
N VAL A 106 2.17 -3.39 -5.21
CA VAL A 106 0.73 -3.45 -4.94
C VAL A 106 -0.03 -3.81 -6.21
N ILE A 107 0.30 -3.19 -7.35
CA ILE A 107 -0.30 -3.52 -8.65
C ILE A 107 -0.07 -5.01 -8.98
N VAL A 108 1.18 -5.47 -8.86
CA VAL A 108 1.54 -6.87 -9.16
C VAL A 108 0.81 -7.83 -8.24
N ALA A 109 0.77 -7.57 -6.93
CA ALA A 109 0.09 -8.43 -5.97
C ALA A 109 -1.41 -8.54 -6.26
N ILE A 110 -2.06 -7.42 -6.55
CA ILE A 110 -3.47 -7.38 -6.93
C ILE A 110 -3.70 -8.20 -8.21
N ARG A 111 -2.89 -7.98 -9.26
CA ARG A 111 -3.02 -8.70 -10.54
C ARG A 111 -2.77 -10.20 -10.39
N LEU A 112 -1.85 -10.61 -9.52
CA LEU A 112 -1.63 -12.01 -9.20
C LEU A 112 -2.84 -12.62 -8.50
N ILE A 113 -3.37 -11.94 -7.48
CA ILE A 113 -4.59 -12.39 -6.78
C ILE A 113 -5.75 -12.54 -7.77
N ASP A 114 -5.96 -11.54 -8.64
CA ASP A 114 -7.00 -11.56 -9.67
C ASP A 114 -6.80 -12.70 -10.69
N ALA A 115 -5.56 -13.08 -10.99
CA ALA A 115 -5.26 -14.17 -11.92
C ALA A 115 -5.46 -15.57 -11.32
N PHE A 116 -5.19 -15.74 -10.02
CA PHE A 116 -5.29 -17.03 -9.33
C PHE A 116 -6.66 -17.29 -8.68
N ALA A 117 -7.47 -16.26 -8.42
CA ALA A 117 -8.81 -16.41 -7.86
C ALA A 117 -9.85 -16.58 -8.99
N PRO A 118 -10.53 -17.74 -9.14
CA PRO A 118 -11.55 -17.94 -10.16
C PRO A 118 -12.86 -17.20 -9.79
N MET A 119 -13.12 -16.03 -10.40
CA MET A 119 -14.36 -15.18 -10.34
C MET A 119 -14.87 -14.68 -8.95
N PRO A 120 -15.38 -13.43 -8.83
CA PRO A 120 -14.78 -12.16 -9.18
C PRO A 120 -14.41 -11.32 -7.92
N VAL A 121 -13.11 -11.03 -7.78
CA VAL A 121 -12.49 -9.77 -7.31
C VAL A 121 -12.61 -9.41 -5.81
N LEU A 122 -11.60 -9.81 -5.02
CA LEU A 122 -11.36 -9.34 -3.63
C LEU A 122 -11.34 -7.80 -3.51
N ILE A 123 -10.99 -7.10 -4.58
CA ILE A 123 -10.86 -5.63 -4.64
C ILE A 123 -11.64 -5.08 -5.84
N TYR A 124 -12.95 -4.91 -5.74
CA TYR A 124 -13.82 -4.34 -6.79
C TYR A 124 -13.22 -3.11 -7.49
N ALA A 125 -12.53 -2.22 -6.78
CA ALA A 125 -11.88 -1.04 -7.37
C ALA A 125 -10.91 -1.41 -8.51
N THR A 126 -10.27 -2.59 -8.47
CA THR A 126 -9.25 -2.98 -9.47
C THR A 126 -9.84 -3.53 -10.76
N ARG A 127 -11.18 -3.57 -10.87
CA ARG A 127 -11.89 -3.88 -12.12
C ARG A 127 -11.69 -2.81 -13.18
N THR A 128 -11.44 -1.57 -12.77
CA THR A 128 -11.08 -0.47 -13.68
C THR A 128 -9.61 -0.10 -13.49
N LEU A 129 -8.99 0.43 -14.55
CA LEU A 129 -7.63 0.96 -14.45
C LEU A 129 -7.55 2.09 -13.41
N GLU A 130 -8.58 2.94 -13.34
CA GLU A 130 -8.66 4.04 -12.40
C GLU A 130 -8.62 3.57 -10.95
N GLY A 131 -9.42 2.58 -10.57
CA GLY A 131 -9.40 2.09 -9.20
C GLY A 131 -8.13 1.30 -8.89
N LEU A 132 -7.52 0.61 -9.86
CA LEU A 132 -6.18 0.03 -9.68
C LEU A 132 -5.12 1.10 -9.40
N LEU A 133 -5.13 2.21 -10.15
CA LEU A 133 -4.23 3.34 -9.92
C LEU A 133 -4.50 4.03 -8.58
N ALA A 134 -5.77 4.15 -8.18
CA ALA A 134 -6.15 4.67 -6.87
C ALA A 134 -5.61 3.79 -5.73
N MET A 135 -5.65 2.47 -5.87
CA MET A 135 -5.03 1.53 -4.91
C MET A 135 -3.50 1.66 -4.91
N ALA A 136 -2.88 1.76 -6.09
CA ALA A 136 -1.43 1.92 -6.25
C ALA A 136 -0.90 3.23 -5.65
N MET A 137 -1.74 4.27 -5.57
CA MET A 137 -1.42 5.52 -4.86
C MET A 137 -1.16 5.26 -3.37
N GLY A 138 -1.89 4.35 -2.73
CA GLY A 138 -1.64 3.95 -1.35
C GLY A 138 -0.24 3.35 -1.17
N GLY A 139 0.20 2.53 -2.12
CA GLY A 139 1.56 2.02 -2.19
C GLY A 139 2.60 3.14 -2.30
N LEU A 140 2.37 4.10 -3.19
CA LEU A 140 3.26 5.25 -3.39
C LEU A 140 3.37 6.12 -2.13
N LEU A 141 2.22 6.51 -1.55
CA LEU A 141 2.14 7.33 -0.33
C LEU A 141 2.82 6.63 0.85
N GLY A 142 2.58 5.33 1.01
CA GLY A 142 3.24 4.51 2.04
C GLY A 142 4.76 4.46 1.85
N GLY A 143 5.25 4.21 0.63
CA GLY A 143 6.69 4.21 0.35
C GLY A 143 7.36 5.57 0.53
N LEU A 144 6.67 6.67 0.20
CA LEU A 144 7.13 8.04 0.48
C LEU A 144 7.21 8.31 1.98
N LEU A 145 6.17 7.95 2.75
CA LEU A 145 6.15 8.10 4.20
C LEU A 145 7.29 7.31 4.86
N PHE A 146 7.48 6.06 4.45
CA PHE A 146 8.58 5.23 4.95
C PHE A 146 9.93 5.88 4.67
N SER A 147 10.16 6.34 3.43
CA SER A 147 11.40 7.00 3.03
C SER A 147 11.66 8.26 3.87
N TRP A 148 10.63 9.07 4.11
CA TRP A 148 10.72 10.30 4.88
C TRP A 148 11.00 10.06 6.38
N LEU A 149 10.36 9.06 6.99
CA LEU A 149 10.55 8.73 8.41
C LEU A 149 11.87 7.99 8.68
N ALA A 150 12.26 7.10 7.76
CA ALA A 150 13.44 6.23 7.89
C ALA A 150 14.75 6.96 7.56
N HIS A 151 14.74 7.97 6.67
CA HIS A 151 15.91 8.80 6.44
C HIS A 151 16.02 9.88 7.53
N PRO A 152 17.10 9.93 8.33
CA PRO A 152 17.38 11.12 9.12
C PRO A 152 17.57 12.27 8.13
N ARG A 153 16.80 13.35 8.28
CA ARG A 153 17.07 14.60 7.57
C ARG A 153 18.51 14.97 7.90
N ILE A 154 19.40 14.82 6.93
CA ILE A 154 20.71 15.45 6.97
C ILE A 154 20.38 16.93 7.07
N GLN A 155 20.55 17.50 8.28
CA GLN A 155 20.56 18.93 8.49
C GLN A 155 21.53 19.50 7.45
N ARG A 156 20.99 20.30 6.52
CA ARG A 156 21.82 21.21 5.73
C ARG A 156 22.21 22.37 6.62
#